data_AF-A0A8I0APW9-F1
#
_entry.id   AF-A0A8I0APW9-F1
#
_cell.length_a   1.000
_cell.length_b   1.000
_cell.length_c   1.000
_cell.angle_alpha   90.00
_cell.angle_beta   90.00
_cell.angle_gamma   90.00
#
_symmetry.space_group_name_H-M   'P 1'
#
loop_
_entity.id
_entity.type
_entity.pdbx_description
1 polymer ?
#
loop_
_entity_poly.entity_id
_entity_poly.type
_entity_poly.pdbx_seq_one_letter_code
_entity_poly.pdbx_strand_id
1 'polypeptide(L)'
;MVNATHVTEEVRFETEEEIKDRYTEVNFESGKVNGAGIPVISTGRTAYVDDSEASTFVVGASGSGKTRKVLMPYTLSCIRKNENLIIHDPKGEINKHMYRELEKEGYKVIVLDYRRPLRGDRYNPLEYPSKLYREGNTSRAAEMFLAFGETMFSDRKSEKDPYWNLTASSYLTGLSLLQAELLPEKECTINHLYDLHIQGDKKYGCSKYIKEVYCRPGAKESSSYKLAAPAINAPNDTQGGLYSVYTSCLTPFILNEDIMDATANSTFDVRDLVEKKCAIFIITKDEGSVYNKLISANIDQIYERLIDIAEEEYDGRLPRRINFILDEFGNLAAINNMQGKITAGRSRNIRWLIVCQNMEQLNLLYGDKGASIIFGNCANIVYLYSTDIKLLQRISAMCGLYSDELTGARHPLMSMDHLRYLNKDKGEVLLLLERARPFVGYLPDISAYPVSPTQHVNVSERKRQTLTPIDFQEIVNKQKRELMEKEKTEKKGKSDSDDEVLPFGYEPERKANSKHNHLFVPDEDIDKMIAEIDRKIAELEEEERVENEQKMKRMNFDGGIRDGKGKNANSRKNKHELKDDDSGDSEKS
;
A
#
# COMPACT_ATOMS: atom_id res chain seq x y z
N MET A 1 -41.48 11.70 16.65
CA MET A 1 -41.74 12.53 15.46
C MET A 1 -42.45 13.78 15.94
N VAL A 2 -41.84 14.95 15.80
CA VAL A 2 -42.48 16.23 16.12
C VAL A 2 -43.51 16.51 15.03
N ASN A 3 -44.74 16.89 15.42
CA ASN A 3 -45.84 17.17 14.49
C ASN A 3 -45.42 18.21 13.44
N ALA A 4 -45.61 17.85 12.17
CA ALA A 4 -45.09 18.53 10.99
C ALA A 4 -46.00 19.66 10.47
N THR A 5 -46.29 20.68 11.28
CA THR A 5 -47.17 21.78 10.84
C THR A 5 -46.55 23.17 10.76
N HIS A 6 -45.29 23.37 11.19
CA HIS A 6 -44.66 24.70 11.19
C HIS A 6 -43.17 24.64 10.86
N VAL A 7 -42.83 24.18 9.65
CA VAL A 7 -41.46 24.14 9.14
C VAL A 7 -41.42 24.87 7.80
N THR A 8 -40.58 25.91 7.70
CA THR A 8 -40.29 26.59 6.43
C THR A 8 -39.97 25.56 5.33
N GLU A 9 -40.69 25.60 4.20
CA GLU A 9 -40.71 24.56 3.14
C GLU A 9 -39.34 24.14 2.55
N GLU A 10 -38.29 24.92 2.79
CA GLU A 10 -36.96 24.70 2.19
C GLU A 10 -36.17 23.54 2.81
N VAL A 11 -36.30 23.28 4.13
CA VAL A 11 -35.50 22.26 4.84
C VAL A 11 -36.40 21.21 5.50
N ARG A 12 -36.55 20.06 4.84
CA ARG A 12 -37.29 18.90 5.34
C ARG A 12 -36.70 17.59 4.85
N PHE A 13 -37.13 16.48 5.45
CA PHE A 13 -36.86 15.15 4.91
C PHE A 13 -37.62 14.93 3.60
N GLU A 14 -37.02 14.14 2.70
CA GLU A 14 -37.70 13.62 1.51
C GLU A 14 -38.82 12.65 1.93
N THR A 15 -39.94 12.63 1.21
CA THR A 15 -41.02 11.67 1.46
C THR A 15 -40.77 10.36 0.74
N GLU A 16 -41.38 9.26 1.19
CA GLU A 16 -41.26 7.99 0.47
C GLU A 16 -41.77 8.08 -0.98
N GLU A 17 -42.81 8.86 -1.25
CA GLU A 17 -43.35 9.05 -2.61
C GLU A 17 -42.32 9.74 -3.52
N GLU A 18 -41.66 10.79 -3.03
CA GLU A 18 -40.59 11.48 -3.77
C GLU A 18 -39.39 10.54 -4.07
N ILE A 19 -39.05 9.66 -3.13
CA ILE A 19 -38.03 8.63 -3.32
C ILE A 19 -38.46 7.62 -4.38
N LYS A 20 -39.71 7.14 -4.33
CA LYS A 20 -40.25 6.15 -5.29
C LYS A 20 -40.29 6.70 -6.71
N ASP A 21 -40.57 8.00 -6.87
CA ASP A 21 -40.58 8.67 -8.17
C ASP A 21 -39.17 8.90 -8.72
N ARG A 22 -38.16 9.13 -7.86
CA ARG A 22 -36.78 9.40 -8.28
C ARG A 22 -35.97 8.14 -8.59
N TYR A 23 -36.12 7.10 -7.79
CA TYR A 23 -35.20 5.95 -7.80
C TYR A 23 -35.78 4.74 -8.52
N THR A 24 -34.90 3.86 -9.00
CA THR A 24 -35.31 2.73 -9.82
C THR A 24 -35.86 1.62 -8.95
N GLU A 25 -37.10 1.21 -9.19
CA GLU A 25 -37.69 0.03 -8.55
C GLU A 25 -37.03 -1.25 -9.09
N VAL A 26 -36.63 -2.14 -8.18
CA VAL A 26 -36.04 -3.44 -8.47
C VAL A 26 -36.75 -4.52 -7.67
N ASN A 27 -37.00 -5.66 -8.32
CA ASN A 27 -37.54 -6.85 -7.70
C ASN A 27 -36.48 -7.96 -7.73
N PHE A 28 -36.03 -8.40 -6.56
CA PHE A 28 -34.98 -9.40 -6.42
C PHE A 28 -35.49 -10.83 -6.68
N GLU A 29 -36.81 -11.06 -6.70
CA GLU A 29 -37.42 -12.36 -7.02
C GLU A 29 -37.54 -12.60 -8.53
N SER A 30 -37.73 -11.55 -9.33
CA SER A 30 -37.98 -11.66 -10.79
C SER A 30 -36.74 -11.94 -11.65
N GLY A 31 -35.60 -12.29 -11.04
CA GLY A 31 -34.35 -12.52 -11.75
C GLY A 31 -33.60 -11.23 -12.05
N LYS A 32 -33.56 -10.80 -13.32
CA LYS A 32 -32.84 -9.60 -13.77
C LYS A 32 -33.56 -8.32 -13.39
N VAL A 33 -32.78 -7.29 -13.04
CA VAL A 33 -33.30 -5.98 -12.61
C VAL A 33 -32.90 -4.86 -13.56
N ASN A 34 -33.66 -3.76 -13.54
CA ASN A 34 -33.46 -2.63 -14.43
C ASN A 34 -32.42 -1.61 -13.93
N GLY A 35 -32.04 -1.64 -12.65
CA GLY A 35 -30.94 -0.82 -12.10
C GLY A 35 -30.21 -1.50 -10.94
N ALA A 36 -29.04 -0.98 -10.57
CA ALA A 36 -28.24 -1.50 -9.45
C ALA A 36 -27.50 -0.40 -8.68
N GLY A 37 -27.56 -0.47 -7.37
CA GLY A 37 -26.81 0.41 -6.50
C GLY A 37 -27.34 0.44 -5.08
N ILE A 38 -27.26 1.60 -4.42
CA ILE A 38 -27.60 1.72 -3.00
C ILE A 38 -29.11 1.57 -2.82
N PRO A 39 -29.58 0.59 -2.03
CA PRO A 39 -30.97 0.53 -1.64
C PRO A 39 -31.33 1.73 -0.77
N VAL A 40 -32.37 2.45 -1.16
CA VAL A 40 -32.88 3.64 -0.47
C VAL A 40 -34.08 3.26 0.40
N ILE A 41 -35.03 2.51 -0.19
CA ILE A 41 -36.16 1.87 0.49
C ILE A 41 -36.13 0.40 0.09
N SER A 42 -36.27 -0.52 1.04
CA SER A 42 -36.27 -1.95 0.73
C SER A 42 -37.20 -2.75 1.63
N THR A 43 -37.90 -3.71 1.03
CA THR A 43 -38.68 -4.75 1.72
C THR A 43 -37.93 -6.09 1.79
N GLY A 44 -36.70 -6.15 1.24
CA GLY A 44 -35.94 -7.39 1.02
C GLY A 44 -36.31 -8.12 -0.28
N ARG A 45 -37.57 -8.04 -0.72
CA ARG A 45 -38.02 -8.59 -2.01
C ARG A 45 -37.98 -7.53 -3.12
N THR A 46 -38.48 -6.35 -2.81
CA THR A 46 -38.45 -5.18 -3.69
C THR A 46 -37.67 -4.06 -3.03
N ALA A 47 -36.97 -3.26 -3.83
CA ALA A 47 -36.28 -2.07 -3.36
C ALA A 47 -36.31 -0.95 -4.39
N TYR A 48 -36.14 0.27 -3.92
CA TYR A 48 -35.82 1.42 -4.75
C TYR A 48 -34.32 1.68 -4.60
N VAL A 49 -33.58 1.59 -5.71
CA VAL A 49 -32.12 1.71 -5.71
C VAL A 49 -31.66 2.94 -6.45
N ASP A 50 -30.57 3.53 -5.96
CA ASP A 50 -29.83 4.54 -6.69
C ASP A 50 -28.87 3.91 -7.70
N ASP A 51 -29.29 3.87 -8.97
CA ASP A 51 -28.51 3.35 -10.11
C ASP A 51 -27.58 4.38 -10.76
N SER A 52 -27.39 5.55 -10.14
CA SER A 52 -26.51 6.61 -10.66
C SER A 52 -25.02 6.26 -10.62
N GLU A 53 -24.17 6.97 -11.35
CA GLU A 53 -22.71 6.75 -11.28
C GLU A 53 -22.07 7.24 -9.96
N ALA A 54 -22.87 7.60 -8.95
CA ALA A 54 -22.41 8.16 -7.69
C ALA A 54 -21.64 7.12 -6.85
N SER A 55 -20.41 7.45 -6.46
CA SER A 55 -19.69 6.70 -5.43
C SER A 55 -20.31 6.97 -4.06
N THR A 56 -20.28 5.96 -3.20
CA THR A 56 -20.97 5.97 -1.90
C THR A 56 -19.99 5.75 -0.76
N PHE A 57 -20.14 6.56 0.29
CA PHE A 57 -19.46 6.40 1.57
C PHE A 57 -20.43 5.85 2.61
N VAL A 58 -20.15 4.67 3.16
CA VAL A 58 -20.94 4.03 4.21
C VAL A 58 -20.19 4.18 5.53
N VAL A 59 -20.85 4.74 6.54
CA VAL A 59 -20.24 4.92 7.85
C VAL A 59 -21.09 4.31 8.96
N GLY A 60 -20.42 3.55 9.82
CA GLY A 60 -20.96 3.23 11.13
C GLY A 60 -20.11 2.27 11.95
N ALA A 61 -20.24 2.30 13.26
CA ALA A 61 -19.42 1.51 14.18
C ALA A 61 -19.55 -0.01 13.95
N SER A 62 -18.65 -0.78 14.58
CA SER A 62 -18.77 -2.25 14.57
C SER A 62 -20.14 -2.70 15.08
N GLY A 63 -20.70 -3.73 14.45
CA GLY A 63 -22.02 -4.26 14.82
C GLY A 63 -23.24 -3.40 14.40
N SER A 64 -23.08 -2.28 13.69
CA SER A 64 -24.22 -1.47 13.21
C SER A 64 -25.04 -2.12 12.08
N GLY A 65 -24.48 -3.14 11.42
CA GLY A 65 -25.14 -3.87 10.34
C GLY A 65 -24.75 -3.44 8.92
N LYS A 66 -23.66 -2.66 8.74
CA LYS A 66 -23.15 -2.22 7.43
C LYS A 66 -23.15 -3.33 6.39
N THR A 67 -22.42 -4.41 6.67
CA THR A 67 -22.22 -5.52 5.73
C THR A 67 -23.55 -6.18 5.35
N ARG A 68 -24.40 -6.47 6.34
CA ARG A 68 -25.65 -7.22 6.14
C ARG A 68 -26.82 -6.40 5.59
N LYS A 69 -26.90 -5.10 5.89
CA LYS A 69 -28.02 -4.23 5.47
C LYS A 69 -27.73 -3.35 4.27
N VAL A 70 -26.45 -3.06 4.01
CA VAL A 70 -26.03 -2.16 2.93
C VAL A 70 -25.21 -2.92 1.89
N LEU A 71 -24.04 -3.44 2.25
CA LEU A 71 -23.10 -4.02 1.26
C LEU A 71 -23.67 -5.26 0.58
N MET A 72 -24.25 -6.19 1.33
CA MET A 72 -24.81 -7.43 0.77
C MET A 72 -26.01 -7.15 -0.16
N PRO A 73 -27.02 -6.35 0.25
CA PRO A 73 -28.09 -5.93 -0.67
C PRO A 73 -27.60 -5.17 -1.91
N TYR A 74 -26.63 -4.26 -1.73
CA TYR A 74 -25.97 -3.56 -2.82
C TYR A 74 -25.34 -4.57 -3.81
N THR A 75 -24.54 -5.50 -3.29
CA THR A 75 -23.86 -6.54 -4.08
C THR A 75 -24.88 -7.38 -4.85
N LEU A 76 -25.98 -7.79 -4.21
CA LEU A 76 -27.05 -8.53 -4.86
C LEU A 76 -27.67 -7.75 -6.02
N SER A 77 -27.91 -6.44 -5.86
CA SER A 77 -28.44 -5.61 -6.94
C SER A 77 -27.50 -5.58 -8.15
N CYS A 78 -26.19 -5.41 -7.92
CA CYS A 78 -25.17 -5.46 -8.97
C CYS A 78 -25.14 -6.82 -9.68
N ILE A 79 -25.24 -7.93 -8.94
CA ILE A 79 -25.30 -9.28 -9.50
C ILE A 79 -26.51 -9.42 -10.44
N ARG A 80 -27.71 -9.01 -9.98
CA ARG A 80 -28.94 -9.12 -10.79
C ARG A 80 -28.95 -8.20 -12.02
N LYS A 81 -28.22 -7.09 -11.97
CA LYS A 81 -28.02 -6.19 -13.12
C LYS A 81 -26.92 -6.66 -14.07
N ASN A 82 -26.16 -7.68 -13.70
CA ASN A 82 -24.99 -8.19 -14.42
C ASN A 82 -23.81 -7.22 -14.41
N GLU A 83 -23.60 -6.46 -13.34
CA GLU A 83 -22.43 -5.60 -13.17
C GLU A 83 -21.25 -6.38 -12.58
N ASN A 84 -20.02 -5.95 -12.88
CA ASN A 84 -18.82 -6.62 -12.38
C ASN A 84 -18.41 -6.06 -11.02
N LEU A 85 -17.72 -6.89 -10.24
CA LEU A 85 -17.51 -6.68 -8.81
C LEU A 85 -16.05 -6.93 -8.43
N ILE A 86 -15.48 -6.03 -7.64
CA ILE A 86 -14.21 -6.22 -6.94
C ILE A 86 -14.49 -5.93 -5.47
N ILE A 87 -14.40 -6.94 -4.62
CA ILE A 87 -14.90 -6.89 -3.25
C ILE A 87 -13.76 -7.21 -2.29
N HIS A 88 -13.36 -6.24 -1.47
CA HIS A 88 -12.58 -6.49 -0.28
C HIS A 88 -13.53 -6.92 0.85
N ASP A 89 -13.39 -8.16 1.31
CA ASP A 89 -14.32 -8.84 2.21
C ASP A 89 -13.55 -9.40 3.43
N PRO A 90 -13.30 -8.57 4.45
CA PRO A 90 -12.83 -9.04 5.75
C PRO A 90 -13.79 -10.12 6.24
N LYS A 91 -13.27 -11.27 6.68
CA LYS A 91 -14.05 -12.45 7.13
C LYS A 91 -14.74 -13.26 6.03
N GLY A 92 -14.77 -12.82 4.78
CA GLY A 92 -15.36 -13.60 3.70
C GLY A 92 -16.89 -13.77 3.81
N GLU A 93 -17.57 -12.86 4.52
CA GLU A 93 -19.01 -12.98 4.76
C GLU A 93 -19.81 -12.67 3.50
N ILE A 94 -19.40 -11.66 2.73
CA ILE A 94 -20.06 -11.28 1.47
C ILE A 94 -19.92 -12.43 0.47
N ASN A 95 -18.71 -12.97 0.32
CA ASN A 95 -18.44 -14.13 -0.52
C ASN A 95 -19.36 -15.30 -0.15
N LYS A 96 -19.46 -15.65 1.14
CA LYS A 96 -20.31 -16.75 1.61
C LYS A 96 -21.78 -16.58 1.22
N HIS A 97 -22.31 -15.37 1.25
CA HIS A 97 -23.71 -15.10 0.91
C HIS A 97 -23.95 -14.99 -0.60
N MET A 98 -23.00 -14.42 -1.35
CA MET A 98 -23.19 -14.07 -2.76
C MET A 98 -22.69 -15.13 -3.74
N TYR A 99 -21.81 -16.04 -3.31
CA TYR A 99 -21.17 -17.02 -4.21
C TYR A 99 -22.16 -17.83 -5.05
N ARG A 100 -23.18 -18.41 -4.42
CA ARG A 100 -24.20 -19.21 -5.12
C ARG A 100 -24.99 -18.37 -6.13
N GLU A 101 -25.27 -17.11 -5.83
CA GLU A 101 -26.00 -16.22 -6.75
C GLU A 101 -25.13 -15.85 -7.96
N LEU A 102 -23.83 -15.62 -7.73
CA LEU A 102 -22.86 -15.40 -8.80
C LEU A 102 -22.77 -16.62 -9.73
N GLU A 103 -22.67 -17.84 -9.19
CA GLU A 103 -22.65 -19.06 -9.99
C GLU A 103 -23.92 -19.22 -10.82
N LYS A 104 -25.10 -19.00 -10.22
CA LYS A 104 -26.39 -19.06 -10.93
C LYS A 104 -26.49 -18.08 -12.09
N GLU A 105 -25.97 -16.86 -11.91
CA GLU A 105 -25.96 -15.81 -12.93
C GLU A 105 -24.81 -15.97 -13.95
N GLY A 106 -23.99 -17.01 -13.82
CA GLY A 106 -22.92 -17.36 -14.74
C GLY A 106 -21.68 -16.46 -14.63
N TYR A 107 -21.38 -15.95 -13.44
CA TYR A 107 -20.17 -15.17 -13.19
C TYR A 107 -18.93 -16.06 -13.10
N LYS A 108 -17.82 -15.61 -13.67
CA LYS A 108 -16.49 -16.08 -13.28
C LYS A 108 -16.17 -15.51 -11.89
N VAL A 109 -16.07 -16.37 -10.89
CA VAL A 109 -15.75 -15.95 -9.52
C VAL A 109 -14.28 -16.23 -9.24
N ILE A 110 -13.52 -15.17 -8.99
CA ILE A 110 -12.10 -15.20 -8.67
C ILE A 110 -11.95 -14.92 -7.18
N VAL A 111 -11.13 -15.71 -6.48
CA VAL A 111 -10.99 -15.60 -5.01
C VAL A 111 -9.53 -15.49 -4.61
N LEU A 112 -9.12 -14.33 -4.10
CA LEU A 112 -7.82 -14.11 -3.46
C LEU A 112 -7.99 -14.22 -1.94
N ASP A 113 -7.77 -15.42 -1.39
CA ASP A 113 -8.01 -15.72 0.03
C ASP A 113 -6.75 -15.56 0.88
N TYR A 114 -6.49 -14.37 1.41
CA TYR A 114 -5.35 -14.12 2.31
C TYR A 114 -5.52 -14.71 3.72
N ARG A 115 -6.68 -15.30 4.03
CA ARG A 115 -6.86 -16.08 5.28
C ARG A 115 -6.39 -17.52 5.10
N ARG A 116 -6.57 -18.06 3.90
CA ARG A 116 -6.15 -19.41 3.48
C ARG A 116 -5.52 -19.31 2.07
N PRO A 117 -4.24 -18.91 1.93
CA PRO A 117 -3.68 -18.48 0.64
C PRO A 117 -3.58 -19.56 -0.44
N LEU A 118 -3.65 -20.85 -0.08
CA LEU A 118 -3.76 -21.95 -1.04
C LEU A 118 -5.16 -22.11 -1.64
N ARG A 119 -6.18 -21.45 -1.08
CA ARG A 119 -7.56 -21.53 -1.56
C ARG A 119 -7.84 -20.41 -2.56
N GLY A 120 -8.32 -20.77 -3.74
CA GLY A 120 -8.73 -19.81 -4.77
C GLY A 120 -7.66 -19.59 -5.83
N ASP A 121 -7.43 -18.33 -6.20
CA ASP A 121 -6.62 -17.88 -7.32
C ASP A 121 -5.27 -17.32 -6.89
N ARG A 122 -4.41 -17.00 -7.86
CA ARG A 122 -3.18 -16.25 -7.65
C ARG A 122 -3.22 -14.94 -8.40
N TYR A 123 -2.53 -13.94 -7.87
CA TYR A 123 -2.37 -12.66 -8.53
C TYR A 123 -0.98 -12.10 -8.23
N ASN A 124 -0.20 -11.88 -9.28
CA ASN A 124 1.11 -11.27 -9.19
C ASN A 124 1.04 -9.80 -9.63
N PRO A 125 1.16 -8.83 -8.70
CA PRO A 125 1.07 -7.41 -9.03
C PRO A 125 2.22 -6.90 -9.90
N LEU A 126 3.30 -7.67 -10.07
CA LEU A 126 4.46 -7.30 -10.87
C LEU A 126 4.40 -7.84 -12.30
N GLU A 127 3.54 -8.84 -12.58
CA GLU A 127 3.52 -9.53 -13.88
C GLU A 127 3.09 -8.61 -15.03
N TYR A 128 2.00 -7.85 -14.85
CA TYR A 128 1.51 -6.95 -15.89
C TYR A 128 2.45 -5.75 -16.16
N PRO A 129 2.95 -5.03 -15.13
CA PRO A 129 3.97 -4.00 -15.36
C PRO A 129 5.24 -4.55 -16.04
N SER A 130 5.69 -5.76 -15.69
CA SER A 130 6.81 -6.42 -16.36
C SER A 130 6.52 -6.75 -17.82
N LYS A 131 5.28 -7.13 -18.14
CA LYS A 131 4.83 -7.33 -19.52
C LYS A 131 4.88 -6.03 -20.32
N LEU A 132 4.34 -4.94 -19.77
CA LEU A 132 4.40 -3.61 -20.41
C LEU A 132 5.84 -3.17 -20.69
N TYR A 133 6.75 -3.41 -19.74
CA TYR A 133 8.17 -3.10 -19.92
C TYR A 133 8.75 -3.84 -21.13
N ARG A 134 8.45 -5.13 -21.28
CA ARG A 134 8.89 -5.94 -22.43
C ARG A 134 8.28 -5.53 -23.76
N GLU A 135 7.03 -5.08 -23.75
CA GLU A 135 6.34 -4.57 -24.93
C GLU A 135 6.85 -3.17 -25.34
N GLY A 136 7.80 -2.61 -24.60
CA GLY A 136 8.44 -1.31 -24.89
C GLY A 136 7.78 -0.13 -24.19
N ASN A 137 6.68 -0.34 -23.45
CA ASN A 137 6.01 0.69 -22.67
C ASN A 137 6.68 0.89 -21.29
N THR A 138 7.96 1.26 -21.33
CA THR A 138 8.83 1.37 -20.15
C THR A 138 8.40 2.46 -19.17
N SER A 139 7.83 3.57 -19.67
CA SER A 139 7.33 4.66 -18.83
C SER A 139 6.12 4.23 -18.00
N ARG A 140 5.09 3.64 -18.63
CA ARG A 140 3.91 3.16 -17.91
C ARG A 140 4.27 2.05 -16.92
N ALA A 141 5.14 1.12 -17.30
CA ALA A 141 5.66 0.10 -16.40
C ALA A 141 6.32 0.72 -15.14
N ALA A 142 7.16 1.75 -15.33
CA ALA A 142 7.80 2.45 -14.22
C ALA A 142 6.79 3.16 -13.30
N GLU A 143 5.74 3.78 -13.85
CA GLU A 143 4.66 4.39 -13.07
C GLU A 143 3.92 3.34 -12.23
N MET A 144 3.60 2.18 -12.80
CA MET A 144 2.90 1.11 -12.07
C MET A 144 3.77 0.46 -11.00
N PHE A 145 5.06 0.27 -11.26
CA PHE A 145 6.00 -0.19 -10.22
C PHE A 145 6.18 0.85 -9.11
N LEU A 146 6.18 2.14 -9.46
CA LEU A 146 6.26 3.22 -8.47
C LEU A 146 5.02 3.26 -7.58
N ALA A 147 3.82 3.18 -8.16
CA ALA A 147 2.56 3.12 -7.41
C ALA A 147 2.51 1.90 -6.48
N PHE A 148 2.99 0.75 -6.94
CA PHE A 148 3.18 -0.43 -6.11
C PHE A 148 4.12 -0.15 -4.93
N GLY A 149 5.29 0.43 -5.20
CA GLY A 149 6.26 0.77 -4.16
C GLY A 149 5.74 1.77 -3.13
N GLU A 150 5.07 2.82 -3.59
CA GLU A 150 4.48 3.84 -2.71
C GLU A 150 3.43 3.23 -1.77
N THR A 151 2.61 2.30 -2.28
CA THR A 151 1.61 1.59 -1.48
C THR A 151 2.26 0.61 -0.48
N MET A 152 3.31 -0.10 -0.89
CA MET A 152 4.02 -1.05 -0.02
C MET A 152 4.77 -0.36 1.12
N PHE A 153 5.30 0.84 0.87
CA PHE A 153 6.02 1.65 1.87
C PHE A 153 5.16 2.80 2.43
N SER A 154 3.82 2.72 2.30
CA SER A 154 2.89 3.73 2.78
C SER A 154 2.69 3.73 4.30
N ASP A 155 3.57 3.07 5.08
CA ASP A 155 3.40 2.93 6.52
C ASP A 155 3.15 4.28 7.18
N ARG A 156 2.15 4.28 8.08
CA ARG A 156 1.61 5.42 8.83
C ARG A 156 2.63 6.53 8.88
N LYS A 157 2.47 7.52 7.99
CA LYS A 157 3.44 8.60 7.76
C LYS A 157 4.08 8.97 9.08
N SER A 158 5.32 8.51 9.28
CA SER A 158 6.18 9.12 10.27
C SER A 158 6.34 10.55 9.76
N GLU A 159 5.55 11.48 10.29
CA GLU A 159 5.64 12.90 9.93
C GLU A 159 7.06 13.43 10.16
N LYS A 160 7.86 12.72 10.98
CA LYS A 160 9.20 13.12 11.39
C LYS A 160 10.30 12.70 10.43
N ASP A 161 10.16 11.60 9.66
CA ASP A 161 11.22 11.18 8.73
C ASP A 161 10.72 10.31 7.55
N PRO A 162 10.18 10.94 6.48
CA PRO A 162 9.69 10.22 5.30
C PRO A 162 10.82 9.68 4.40
N TYR A 163 12.07 10.11 4.62
CA TYR A 163 13.20 9.80 3.75
C TYR A 163 13.40 8.30 3.56
N TRP A 164 13.32 7.51 4.64
CA TRP A 164 13.57 6.07 4.60
C TRP A 164 12.53 5.33 3.76
N ASN A 165 11.25 5.64 3.94
CA ASN A 165 10.17 4.97 3.21
C ASN A 165 10.15 5.37 1.73
N LEU A 166 10.37 6.66 1.42
CA LEU A 166 10.44 7.14 0.04
C LEU A 166 11.62 6.53 -0.72
N THR A 167 12.80 6.49 -0.08
CA THR A 167 14.00 5.90 -0.68
C THR A 167 13.84 4.38 -0.82
N ALA A 168 13.21 3.69 0.13
CA ALA A 168 12.97 2.25 0.04
C ALA A 168 11.94 1.90 -1.04
N SER A 169 10.90 2.73 -1.20
CA SER A 169 9.94 2.65 -2.32
C SER A 169 10.63 2.83 -3.67
N SER A 170 11.50 3.83 -3.78
CA SER A 170 12.26 4.11 -5.00
C SER A 170 13.22 2.96 -5.32
N TYR A 171 13.86 2.40 -4.30
CA TYR A 171 14.69 1.21 -4.43
C TYR A 171 13.89 -0.01 -4.88
N LEU A 172 12.72 -0.30 -4.30
CA LEU A 172 11.82 -1.37 -4.75
C LEU A 172 11.42 -1.20 -6.22
N THR A 173 11.10 0.02 -6.62
CA THR A 173 10.74 0.36 -8.00
C THR A 173 11.91 0.10 -8.95
N GLY A 174 13.11 0.57 -8.59
CA GLY A 174 14.33 0.33 -9.36
C GLY A 174 14.68 -1.14 -9.50
N LEU A 175 14.51 -1.92 -8.41
CA LEU A 175 14.70 -3.38 -8.46
C LEU A 175 13.64 -4.08 -9.30
N SER A 176 12.38 -3.62 -9.29
CA SER A 176 11.30 -4.19 -10.11
C SER A 176 11.54 -3.96 -11.61
N LEU A 177 12.03 -2.77 -11.97
CA LEU A 177 12.47 -2.48 -13.34
C LEU A 177 13.68 -3.35 -13.74
N LEU A 178 14.68 -3.47 -12.86
CA LEU A 178 15.83 -4.34 -13.11
C LEU A 178 15.39 -5.81 -13.28
N GLN A 179 14.41 -6.26 -12.50
CA GLN A 179 13.84 -7.59 -12.61
C GLN A 179 13.18 -7.80 -13.99
N ALA A 180 12.37 -6.85 -14.44
CA ALA A 180 11.74 -6.89 -15.77
C ALA A 180 12.78 -6.86 -16.92
N GLU A 181 13.91 -6.17 -16.73
CA GLU A 181 15.04 -6.14 -17.67
C GLU A 181 15.75 -7.49 -17.79
N LEU A 182 15.81 -8.26 -16.71
CA LEU A 182 16.63 -9.48 -16.62
C LEU A 182 15.84 -10.78 -16.81
N LEU A 183 14.58 -10.81 -16.37
CA LEU A 183 13.80 -12.04 -16.20
C LEU A 183 12.49 -11.99 -16.96
N PRO A 184 11.98 -13.11 -17.50
CA PRO A 184 10.63 -13.23 -18.05
C PRO A 184 9.55 -12.63 -17.15
N GLU A 185 8.45 -12.13 -17.72
CA GLU A 185 7.41 -11.39 -16.99
C GLU A 185 6.74 -12.26 -15.92
N LYS A 186 6.61 -13.56 -16.19
CA LYS A 186 6.11 -14.56 -15.24
C LYS A 186 7.07 -14.89 -14.11
N GLU A 187 8.35 -14.59 -14.29
CA GLU A 187 9.39 -14.76 -13.27
C GLU A 187 9.61 -13.46 -12.48
N CYS A 188 8.94 -12.36 -12.82
CA CYS A 188 9.01 -11.12 -12.05
C CYS A 188 8.09 -11.23 -10.83
N THR A 189 8.62 -11.67 -9.69
CA THR A 189 7.86 -11.92 -8.46
C THR A 189 8.45 -11.17 -7.26
N ILE A 190 7.63 -10.99 -6.21
CA ILE A 190 8.08 -10.40 -4.93
C ILE A 190 9.20 -11.25 -4.30
N ASN A 191 9.13 -12.58 -4.44
CA ASN A 191 10.19 -13.47 -3.95
C ASN A 191 11.54 -13.15 -4.62
N HIS A 192 11.54 -13.04 -5.93
CA HIS A 192 12.77 -12.78 -6.68
C HIS A 192 13.31 -11.36 -6.46
N LEU A 193 12.47 -10.39 -6.06
CA LEU A 193 12.95 -9.09 -5.58
C LEU A 193 13.76 -9.22 -4.29
N TYR A 194 13.29 -10.06 -3.37
CA TYR A 194 14.03 -10.36 -2.15
C TYR A 194 15.34 -11.09 -2.43
N ASP A 195 15.32 -12.10 -3.32
CA ASP A 195 16.53 -12.80 -3.76
C ASP A 195 17.54 -11.83 -4.37
N LEU A 196 17.09 -10.94 -5.25
CA LEU A 196 17.93 -9.92 -5.89
C LEU A 196 18.52 -8.96 -4.85
N HIS A 197 17.74 -8.54 -3.86
CA HIS A 197 18.22 -7.70 -2.76
C HIS A 197 19.34 -8.38 -1.95
N ILE A 198 19.11 -9.61 -1.47
CA ILE A 198 20.06 -10.34 -0.63
C ILE A 198 21.32 -10.75 -1.40
N GLN A 199 21.16 -11.27 -2.62
CA GLN A 199 22.28 -11.67 -3.45
C GLN A 199 23.05 -10.47 -4.00
N GLY A 200 22.35 -9.38 -4.28
CA GLY A 200 22.93 -8.13 -4.75
C GLY A 200 23.85 -7.46 -3.73
N ASP A 201 23.57 -7.58 -2.43
CA ASP A 201 24.39 -7.01 -1.36
C ASP A 201 25.70 -7.78 -1.10
N LYS A 202 25.83 -9.00 -1.62
CA LYS A 202 27.05 -9.81 -1.48
C LYS A 202 28.24 -9.13 -2.17
N LYS A 203 29.43 -9.35 -1.59
CA LYS A 203 30.69 -8.85 -2.14
C LYS A 203 31.03 -9.53 -3.47
N TYR A 204 31.47 -8.72 -4.43
CA TYR A 204 32.08 -9.13 -5.68
C TYR A 204 33.41 -8.40 -5.84
N GLY A 205 34.53 -9.04 -5.47
CA GLY A 205 35.83 -8.37 -5.37
C GLY A 205 35.79 -7.18 -4.41
N CYS A 206 36.17 -5.99 -4.91
CA CYS A 206 36.09 -4.72 -4.18
C CYS A 206 34.72 -4.00 -4.31
N SER A 207 33.74 -4.65 -4.93
CA SER A 207 32.41 -4.11 -5.24
C SER A 207 31.31 -5.03 -4.69
N LYS A 208 30.06 -4.79 -5.09
CA LYS A 208 28.89 -5.61 -4.77
C LYS A 208 28.21 -6.09 -6.05
N TYR A 209 27.58 -7.26 -6.04
CA TYR A 209 26.87 -7.79 -7.22
C TYR A 209 25.84 -6.80 -7.79
N ILE A 210 25.11 -6.09 -6.93
CA ILE A 210 24.13 -5.09 -7.34
C ILE A 210 24.76 -3.88 -8.06
N LYS A 211 26.03 -3.57 -7.82
CA LYS A 211 26.76 -2.52 -8.56
C LYS A 211 27.25 -3.04 -9.91
N GLU A 212 27.72 -4.29 -9.92
CA GLU A 212 28.28 -4.91 -11.11
C GLU A 212 27.24 -5.17 -12.22
N VAL A 213 25.98 -5.44 -11.86
CA VAL A 213 24.90 -5.57 -12.85
C VAL A 213 24.70 -4.30 -13.69
N TYR A 214 25.02 -3.13 -13.12
CA TYR A 214 24.90 -1.83 -13.78
C TYR A 214 26.19 -1.38 -14.49
N CYS A 215 27.22 -2.21 -14.54
CA CYS A 215 28.43 -1.92 -15.32
C CYS A 215 28.28 -2.21 -16.81
N ARG A 216 27.15 -2.79 -17.25
CA ARG A 216 26.86 -3.01 -18.68
C ARG A 216 26.64 -1.67 -19.42
N PRO A 217 26.94 -1.58 -20.73
CA PRO A 217 26.67 -0.37 -21.51
C PRO A 217 25.20 0.06 -21.41
N GLY A 218 24.94 1.34 -21.15
CA GLY A 218 23.58 1.90 -21.06
C GLY A 218 22.83 1.63 -19.74
N ALA A 219 23.37 0.82 -18.83
CA ALA A 219 22.67 0.49 -17.59
C ALA A 219 22.58 1.66 -16.61
N LYS A 220 23.57 2.56 -16.58
CA LYS A 220 23.55 3.69 -15.64
C LYS A 220 22.57 4.79 -16.08
N GLU A 221 22.21 4.79 -17.35
CA GLU A 221 21.23 5.68 -17.95
C GLU A 221 19.78 5.16 -17.79
N SER A 222 19.62 3.87 -17.46
CA SER A 222 18.33 3.22 -17.25
C SER A 222 17.56 3.80 -16.06
N SER A 223 16.23 3.71 -16.13
CA SER A 223 15.34 4.10 -15.02
C SER A 223 15.53 3.21 -13.79
N SER A 224 15.86 1.93 -13.97
CA SER A 224 16.16 1.00 -12.88
C SER A 224 17.33 1.48 -12.03
N TYR A 225 18.46 1.87 -12.67
CA TYR A 225 19.60 2.44 -11.95
C TYR A 225 19.26 3.79 -11.31
N LYS A 226 18.62 4.71 -12.03
CA LYS A 226 18.30 6.05 -11.49
C LYS A 226 17.50 5.99 -10.19
N LEU A 227 16.55 5.06 -10.09
CA LEU A 227 15.72 4.87 -8.89
C LEU A 227 16.41 4.06 -7.78
N ALA A 228 17.25 3.10 -8.14
CA ALA A 228 17.97 2.27 -7.16
C ALA A 228 19.30 2.90 -6.67
N ALA A 229 19.91 3.81 -7.44
CA ALA A 229 21.21 4.41 -7.16
C ALA A 229 21.30 5.13 -5.80
N PRO A 230 20.29 5.89 -5.34
CA PRO A 230 20.34 6.51 -4.01
C PRO A 230 20.53 5.49 -2.89
N ALA A 231 19.94 4.30 -3.03
CA ALA A 231 20.07 3.20 -2.08
C ALA A 231 21.40 2.46 -2.19
N ILE A 232 21.83 2.17 -3.43
CA ILE A 232 23.03 1.37 -3.73
C ILE A 232 24.33 2.13 -3.42
N ASN A 233 24.31 3.46 -3.59
CA ASN A 233 25.49 4.31 -3.44
C ASN A 233 25.52 5.10 -2.13
N ALA A 234 24.54 4.92 -1.24
CA ALA A 234 24.55 5.52 0.09
C ALA A 234 25.77 5.04 0.91
N PRO A 235 26.26 5.85 1.88
CA PRO A 235 27.24 5.40 2.87
C PRO A 235 26.77 4.15 3.61
N ASN A 236 27.70 3.32 4.10
CA ASN A 236 27.39 2.00 4.68
C ASN A 236 26.31 2.06 5.78
N ASP A 237 26.38 3.02 6.70
CA ASP A 237 25.40 3.14 7.80
C ASP A 237 24.00 3.52 7.27
N THR A 238 23.93 4.47 6.34
CA THR A 238 22.68 4.88 5.69
C THR A 238 22.10 3.74 4.85
N GLN A 239 22.95 3.02 4.11
CA GLN A 239 22.54 1.86 3.32
C GLN A 239 21.98 0.75 4.22
N GLY A 240 22.63 0.46 5.35
CA GLY A 240 22.15 -0.52 6.32
C GLY A 240 20.77 -0.17 6.88
N GLY A 241 20.54 1.10 7.24
CA GLY A 241 19.22 1.57 7.67
C GLY A 241 18.15 1.40 6.60
N LEU A 242 18.45 1.79 5.36
CA LEU A 242 17.53 1.66 4.24
C LEU A 242 17.20 0.21 3.90
N TYR A 243 18.20 -0.67 3.87
CA TYR A 243 18.03 -2.10 3.60
C TYR A 243 17.23 -2.79 4.71
N SER A 244 17.37 -2.32 5.95
CA SER A 244 16.55 -2.77 7.07
C SER A 244 15.07 -2.42 6.89
N VAL A 245 14.76 -1.21 6.44
CA VAL A 245 13.38 -0.79 6.13
C VAL A 245 12.81 -1.60 4.96
N TYR A 246 13.58 -1.75 3.88
CA TYR A 246 13.21 -2.56 2.73
C TYR A 246 12.90 -4.02 3.11
N THR A 247 13.83 -4.66 3.84
CA THR A 247 13.69 -6.05 4.30
C THR A 247 12.50 -6.21 5.24
N SER A 248 12.30 -5.28 6.19
CA SER A 248 11.19 -5.34 7.14
C SER A 248 9.83 -5.27 6.44
N CYS A 249 9.73 -4.54 5.34
CA CYS A 249 8.52 -4.47 4.52
C CYS A 249 8.21 -5.81 3.83
N LEU A 250 9.23 -6.49 3.27
CA LEU A 250 9.02 -7.73 2.53
C LEU A 250 8.92 -8.99 3.41
N THR A 251 9.50 -8.96 4.61
CA THR A 251 9.58 -10.11 5.55
C THR A 251 8.25 -10.83 5.76
N PRO A 252 7.10 -10.16 6.01
CA PRO A 252 5.82 -10.85 6.24
C PRO A 252 5.36 -11.73 5.08
N PHE A 253 5.75 -11.40 3.84
CA PHE A 253 5.38 -12.18 2.65
C PHE A 253 6.28 -13.40 2.49
N ILE A 254 7.58 -13.26 2.77
CA ILE A 254 8.59 -14.31 2.62
C ILE A 254 8.44 -15.39 3.70
N LEU A 255 8.05 -14.99 4.91
CA LEU A 255 7.83 -15.95 6.00
C LEU A 255 6.67 -16.90 5.75
N ASN A 256 5.78 -16.59 4.81
CA ASN A 256 4.61 -17.40 4.51
C ASN A 256 4.69 -17.93 3.06
N GLU A 257 5.14 -19.18 2.92
CA GLU A 257 5.24 -19.86 1.62
C GLU A 257 3.91 -19.89 0.84
N ASP A 258 2.77 -19.92 1.52
CA ASP A 258 1.46 -19.93 0.85
C ASP A 258 1.14 -18.56 0.22
N ILE A 259 1.61 -17.46 0.83
CA ILE A 259 1.49 -16.11 0.27
C ILE A 259 2.45 -15.90 -0.89
N MET A 260 3.66 -16.45 -0.79
CA MET A 260 4.62 -16.45 -1.89
C MET A 260 4.03 -17.17 -3.10
N ASP A 261 3.41 -18.34 -2.89
CA ASP A 261 2.68 -19.04 -3.94
C ASP A 261 1.49 -18.23 -4.49
N ALA A 262 0.71 -17.57 -3.62
CA ALA A 262 -0.42 -16.75 -4.03
C ALA A 262 -0.04 -15.52 -4.88
N THR A 263 1.22 -15.08 -4.81
CA THR A 263 1.77 -13.92 -5.54
C THR A 263 2.78 -14.29 -6.62
N ALA A 264 2.99 -15.59 -6.88
CA ALA A 264 4.00 -16.08 -7.80
C ALA A 264 3.68 -15.78 -9.29
N ASN A 265 2.42 -15.93 -9.67
CA ASN A 265 1.92 -15.66 -11.02
C ASN A 265 0.42 -15.33 -10.95
N SER A 266 -0.16 -14.91 -12.06
CA SER A 266 -1.58 -14.60 -12.15
C SER A 266 -2.35 -15.76 -12.79
N THR A 267 -3.42 -16.24 -12.14
CA THR A 267 -4.31 -17.29 -12.70
C THR A 267 -5.44 -16.72 -13.56
N PHE A 268 -5.59 -15.39 -13.58
CA PHE A 268 -6.60 -14.68 -14.35
C PHE A 268 -6.00 -13.40 -14.93
N ASP A 269 -6.64 -12.88 -15.99
CA ASP A 269 -6.35 -11.55 -16.54
C ASP A 269 -7.44 -10.58 -16.08
N VAL A 270 -7.07 -9.37 -15.72
CA VAL A 270 -8.01 -8.28 -15.39
C VAL A 270 -8.96 -8.00 -16.56
N ARG A 271 -8.58 -8.29 -17.81
CA ARG A 271 -9.47 -8.23 -18.98
C ARG A 271 -10.76 -9.06 -18.83
N ASP A 272 -10.74 -10.13 -18.04
CA ASP A 272 -11.96 -10.91 -17.76
C ASP A 272 -13.04 -10.08 -17.06
N LEU A 273 -12.67 -9.03 -16.31
CA LEU A 273 -13.59 -8.05 -15.70
C LEU A 273 -14.22 -7.08 -16.71
N VAL A 274 -13.87 -7.17 -17.98
CA VAL A 274 -14.44 -6.32 -19.04
C VAL A 274 -15.21 -7.18 -20.03
N GLU A 275 -14.62 -8.30 -20.46
CA GLU A 275 -15.18 -9.19 -21.47
C GLU A 275 -16.33 -10.07 -20.96
N LYS A 276 -16.31 -10.44 -19.67
CA LYS A 276 -17.21 -11.45 -19.09
C LYS A 276 -17.88 -10.90 -17.83
N LYS A 277 -18.93 -11.60 -17.36
CA LYS A 277 -19.44 -11.37 -16.01
C LYS A 277 -18.42 -11.93 -15.02
N CYS A 278 -17.84 -11.08 -14.18
CA CYS A 278 -16.73 -11.45 -13.32
C CYS A 278 -16.81 -10.75 -11.97
N ALA A 279 -16.50 -11.50 -10.91
CA ALA A 279 -16.43 -11.01 -9.54
C ALA A 279 -15.12 -11.45 -8.89
N ILE A 280 -14.34 -10.50 -8.39
CA ILE A 280 -13.12 -10.75 -7.62
C ILE A 280 -13.43 -10.54 -6.14
N PHE A 281 -13.15 -11.55 -5.32
CA PHE A 281 -13.16 -11.42 -3.86
C PHE A 281 -11.74 -11.41 -3.32
N ILE A 282 -11.43 -10.41 -2.51
CA ILE A 282 -10.18 -10.30 -1.74
C ILE A 282 -10.54 -10.53 -0.27
N ILE A 283 -10.31 -11.75 0.20
CA ILE A 283 -10.73 -12.19 1.54
C ILE A 283 -9.56 -12.03 2.51
N THR A 284 -9.81 -11.36 3.63
CA THR A 284 -8.75 -10.97 4.59
C THR A 284 -9.14 -11.33 6.02
N LYS A 285 -8.16 -11.38 6.92
CA LYS A 285 -8.41 -11.58 8.36
C LYS A 285 -8.87 -10.27 9.00
N ASP A 286 -9.76 -10.38 9.98
CA ASP A 286 -10.39 -9.23 10.69
C ASP A 286 -9.39 -8.39 11.50
N GLU A 287 -8.40 -9.02 12.13
CA GLU A 287 -7.55 -8.40 13.16
C GLU A 287 -6.39 -7.53 12.61
N GLY A 288 -6.54 -6.98 11.41
CA GLY A 288 -5.46 -6.30 10.69
C GLY A 288 -4.50 -7.33 10.09
N SER A 289 -4.55 -7.50 8.77
CA SER A 289 -3.65 -8.40 8.09
C SER A 289 -2.28 -7.74 7.91
N VAL A 290 -1.21 -8.47 8.20
CA VAL A 290 0.15 -8.09 7.76
C VAL A 290 0.25 -7.92 6.24
N TYR A 291 -0.75 -8.42 5.50
CA TYR A 291 -0.85 -8.32 4.04
C TYR A 291 -1.64 -7.09 3.55
N ASN A 292 -2.14 -6.22 4.43
CA ASN A 292 -3.00 -5.07 4.03
C ASN A 292 -2.34 -4.17 2.98
N LYS A 293 -1.01 -4.01 3.04
CA LYS A 293 -0.21 -3.30 2.01
C LYS A 293 -0.33 -3.95 0.64
N LEU A 294 -0.13 -5.26 0.58
CA LEU A 294 -0.25 -6.04 -0.65
C LEU A 294 -1.68 -6.02 -1.18
N ILE A 295 -2.69 -6.10 -0.30
CA ILE A 295 -4.10 -6.03 -0.68
C ILE A 295 -4.43 -4.67 -1.31
N SER A 296 -4.02 -3.56 -0.67
CA SER A 296 -4.17 -2.21 -1.24
C SER A 296 -3.45 -2.09 -2.57
N ALA A 297 -2.22 -2.60 -2.67
CA ALA A 297 -1.44 -2.56 -3.89
C ALA A 297 -2.10 -3.37 -5.02
N ASN A 298 -2.71 -4.51 -4.71
CA ASN A 298 -3.45 -5.32 -5.68
C ASN A 298 -4.72 -4.62 -6.16
N ILE A 299 -5.49 -4.00 -5.25
CA ILE A 299 -6.66 -3.20 -5.63
C ILE A 299 -6.24 -2.07 -6.57
N ASP A 300 -5.12 -1.41 -6.25
CA ASP A 300 -4.57 -0.31 -7.04
C ASP A 300 -4.13 -0.77 -8.43
N GLN A 301 -3.38 -1.86 -8.51
CA GLN A 301 -2.93 -2.44 -9.78
C GLN A 301 -4.08 -2.91 -10.66
N ILE A 302 -5.11 -3.52 -10.08
CA ILE A 302 -6.32 -3.91 -10.81
C ILE A 302 -7.03 -2.67 -11.35
N TYR A 303 -7.16 -1.60 -10.56
CA TYR A 303 -7.74 -0.34 -11.02
C TYR A 303 -6.93 0.27 -12.17
N GLU A 304 -5.60 0.41 -12.03
CA GLU A 304 -4.75 0.98 -13.09
C GLU A 304 -4.84 0.17 -14.38
N ARG A 305 -4.88 -1.16 -14.29
CA ARG A 305 -5.09 -2.00 -15.48
C ARG A 305 -6.46 -1.79 -16.12
N LEU A 306 -7.52 -1.60 -15.34
CA LEU A 306 -8.85 -1.30 -15.88
C LEU A 306 -8.89 0.07 -16.59
N ILE A 307 -8.14 1.05 -16.09
CA ILE A 307 -7.97 2.36 -16.72
C ILE A 307 -7.25 2.22 -18.06
N ASP A 308 -6.16 1.46 -18.12
CA ASP A 308 -5.45 1.17 -19.37
C ASP A 308 -6.39 0.52 -20.40
N ILE A 309 -7.13 -0.53 -20.00
CA ILE A 309 -8.07 -1.22 -20.90
C ILE A 309 -9.16 -0.26 -21.41
N ALA A 310 -9.69 0.61 -20.54
CA ALA A 310 -10.70 1.57 -20.94
C ALA A 310 -10.18 2.53 -22.02
N GLU A 311 -8.94 3.00 -21.90
CA GLU A 311 -8.30 3.92 -22.85
C GLU A 311 -7.91 3.23 -24.16
N GLU A 312 -7.35 2.02 -24.06
CA GLU A 312 -6.87 1.26 -25.21
C GLU A 312 -8.01 0.73 -26.09
N GLU A 313 -9.08 0.23 -25.47
CA GLU A 313 -10.07 -0.62 -26.14
C GLU A 313 -11.49 -0.02 -26.20
N TYR A 314 -11.83 0.98 -25.35
CA TYR A 314 -13.22 1.43 -25.16
C TYR A 314 -13.42 2.96 -25.10
N ASP A 315 -12.56 3.74 -25.78
CA ASP A 315 -12.67 5.22 -25.86
C ASP A 315 -12.82 5.89 -24.48
N GLY A 316 -12.13 5.34 -23.49
CA GLY A 316 -12.11 5.83 -22.13
C GLY A 316 -13.31 5.45 -21.26
N ARG A 317 -14.24 4.57 -21.67
CA ARG A 317 -15.34 4.14 -20.79
C ARG A 317 -15.62 2.65 -20.87
N LEU A 318 -15.59 1.95 -19.73
CA LEU A 318 -15.80 0.50 -19.70
C LEU A 318 -17.24 0.11 -20.10
N PRO A 319 -17.42 -0.95 -20.91
CA PRO A 319 -18.72 -1.36 -21.46
C PRO A 319 -19.68 -1.89 -20.38
N ARG A 320 -19.14 -2.51 -19.33
CA ARG A 320 -19.90 -3.01 -18.18
C ARG A 320 -19.41 -2.30 -16.93
N ARG A 321 -20.35 -1.84 -16.10
CA ARG A 321 -20.02 -1.14 -14.85
C ARG A 321 -19.22 -2.05 -13.92
N ILE A 322 -18.17 -1.50 -13.32
CA ILE A 322 -17.35 -2.18 -12.31
C ILE A 322 -17.55 -1.50 -10.96
N ASN A 323 -17.89 -2.31 -9.95
CA ASN A 323 -18.15 -1.86 -8.59
C ASN A 323 -17.01 -2.30 -7.67
N PHE A 324 -16.27 -1.34 -7.14
CA PHE A 324 -15.30 -1.56 -6.07
C PHE A 324 -16.00 -1.45 -4.73
N ILE A 325 -16.14 -2.57 -4.03
CA ILE A 325 -16.76 -2.65 -2.70
C ILE A 325 -15.65 -2.89 -1.69
N LEU A 326 -15.30 -1.85 -0.94
CA LEU A 326 -14.20 -1.89 0.03
C LEU A 326 -14.77 -1.89 1.44
N ASP A 327 -15.07 -3.07 1.97
CA ASP A 327 -15.46 -3.20 3.38
C ASP A 327 -14.25 -2.89 4.28
N GLU A 328 -14.50 -2.23 5.41
CA GLU A 328 -13.47 -1.76 6.35
C GLU A 328 -12.26 -1.06 5.70
N PHE A 329 -12.52 -0.13 4.78
CA PHE A 329 -11.49 0.59 4.03
C PHE A 329 -10.42 1.24 4.92
N GLY A 330 -10.79 1.71 6.12
CA GLY A 330 -9.86 2.29 7.10
C GLY A 330 -8.82 1.31 7.67
N ASN A 331 -8.95 0.01 7.45
CA ASN A 331 -7.95 -0.99 7.85
C ASN A 331 -6.90 -1.24 6.76
N LEU A 332 -7.18 -0.87 5.50
CA LEU A 332 -6.26 -1.04 4.38
C LEU A 332 -5.10 -0.03 4.45
N ALA A 333 -4.00 -0.35 3.75
CA ALA A 333 -2.95 0.63 3.53
C ALA A 333 -3.44 1.73 2.57
N ALA A 334 -2.87 2.93 2.67
CA ALA A 334 -3.30 4.06 1.85
C ALA A 334 -3.05 3.76 0.37
N ILE A 335 -4.13 3.62 -0.41
CA ILE A 335 -4.08 3.53 -1.87
C ILE A 335 -3.70 4.90 -2.44
N ASN A 336 -2.71 4.91 -3.34
CA ASN A 336 -2.20 6.14 -3.92
C ASN A 336 -3.27 6.90 -4.70
N ASN A 337 -3.30 8.23 -4.55
CA ASN A 337 -4.24 9.14 -5.23
C ASN A 337 -5.72 8.67 -5.18
N MET A 338 -6.16 8.09 -4.07
CA MET A 338 -7.54 7.60 -3.93
C MET A 338 -8.58 8.69 -4.22
N GLN A 339 -8.29 9.95 -3.86
CA GLN A 339 -9.14 11.11 -4.15
C GLN A 339 -9.42 11.23 -5.66
N GLY A 340 -8.37 11.18 -6.48
CA GLY A 340 -8.47 11.27 -7.92
C GLY A 340 -9.15 10.04 -8.53
N LYS A 341 -8.90 8.85 -8.00
CA LYS A 341 -9.51 7.59 -8.46
C LYS A 341 -11.04 7.57 -8.30
N ILE A 342 -11.56 8.10 -7.19
CA ILE A 342 -13.01 8.23 -6.99
C ILE A 342 -13.63 9.17 -8.02
N THR A 343 -12.99 10.34 -8.25
CA THR A 343 -13.48 11.34 -9.20
C THR A 343 -13.43 10.85 -10.64
N ALA A 344 -12.30 10.24 -11.04
CA ALA A 344 -12.10 9.74 -12.40
C ALA A 344 -12.96 8.50 -12.69
N GLY A 345 -13.21 7.64 -11.69
CA GLY A 345 -14.02 6.43 -11.86
C GLY A 345 -15.40 6.68 -12.47
N ARG A 346 -16.03 7.81 -12.12
CA ARG A 346 -17.36 8.19 -12.63
C ARG A 346 -17.43 8.26 -14.16
N SER A 347 -16.41 8.81 -14.83
CA SER A 347 -16.39 8.88 -16.30
C SER A 347 -16.05 7.55 -16.95
N ARG A 348 -15.32 6.68 -16.23
CA ARG A 348 -14.85 5.36 -16.68
C ARG A 348 -15.86 4.23 -16.49
N ASN A 349 -17.06 4.51 -15.97
CA ASN A 349 -18.08 3.51 -15.58
C ASN A 349 -17.61 2.62 -14.42
N ILE A 350 -16.91 3.22 -13.46
CA ILE A 350 -16.42 2.60 -12.22
C ILE A 350 -17.07 3.30 -11.03
N ARG A 351 -17.65 2.53 -10.10
CA ARG A 351 -18.28 3.05 -8.87
C ARG A 351 -17.56 2.52 -7.63
N TRP A 352 -17.33 3.40 -6.67
CA TRP A 352 -16.74 3.04 -5.37
C TRP A 352 -17.81 2.98 -4.28
N LEU A 353 -17.81 1.90 -3.51
CA LEU A 353 -18.53 1.75 -2.26
C LEU A 353 -17.50 1.60 -1.15
N ILE A 354 -17.21 2.71 -0.46
CA ILE A 354 -16.20 2.79 0.59
C ILE A 354 -16.89 2.68 1.94
N VAL A 355 -16.40 1.79 2.80
CA VAL A 355 -17.05 1.49 4.06
C VAL A 355 -16.07 1.70 5.20
N CYS A 356 -16.38 2.64 6.09
CA CYS A 356 -15.54 2.97 7.23
C CYS A 356 -16.29 2.78 8.54
N GLN A 357 -15.60 2.27 9.55
CA GLN A 357 -16.16 2.21 10.90
C GLN A 357 -16.06 3.57 11.61
N ASN A 358 -14.93 4.25 11.40
CA ASN A 358 -14.57 5.51 12.04
C ASN A 358 -13.83 6.42 11.04
N MET A 359 -14.10 7.73 11.08
CA MET A 359 -13.39 8.72 10.28
C MET A 359 -11.95 8.91 10.72
N GLU A 360 -11.64 8.74 12.01
CA GLU A 360 -10.27 8.93 12.51
C GLU A 360 -9.28 7.90 11.95
N GLN A 361 -9.75 6.69 11.59
CA GLN A 361 -8.92 5.72 10.87
C GLN A 361 -8.55 6.23 9.47
N LEU A 362 -9.50 6.86 8.79
CA LEU A 362 -9.27 7.45 7.47
C LEU A 362 -8.33 8.67 7.57
N ASN A 363 -8.49 9.50 8.61
CA ASN A 363 -7.60 10.63 8.89
C ASN A 363 -6.16 10.16 9.14
N LEU A 364 -5.96 9.05 9.87
CA LEU A 364 -4.63 8.50 10.11
C LEU A 364 -3.93 8.05 8.81
N LEU A 365 -4.68 7.54 7.84
CA LEU A 365 -4.14 7.06 6.56
C LEU A 365 -3.87 8.21 5.57
N TYR A 366 -4.83 9.12 5.41
CA TYR A 366 -4.83 10.13 4.34
C TYR A 366 -4.59 11.57 4.83
N GLY A 367 -4.48 11.79 6.15
CA GLY A 367 -4.55 13.10 6.78
C GLY A 367 -5.96 13.69 6.74
N ASP A 368 -6.24 14.69 7.59
CA ASP A 368 -7.56 15.32 7.71
C ASP A 368 -8.10 15.85 6.37
N LYS A 369 -7.23 16.53 5.60
CA LYS A 369 -7.58 17.06 4.27
C LYS A 369 -7.90 15.92 3.30
N GLY A 370 -7.05 14.90 3.23
CA GLY A 370 -7.22 13.79 2.30
C GLY A 370 -8.48 12.98 2.61
N ALA A 371 -8.74 12.69 3.88
CA ALA A 371 -9.94 12.01 4.34
C ALA A 371 -11.22 12.81 4.06
N SER A 372 -11.19 14.14 4.28
CA SER A 372 -12.32 15.00 3.97
C SER A 372 -12.63 15.07 2.47
N ILE A 373 -11.60 15.06 1.61
CA ILE A 373 -11.76 15.00 0.14
C ILE A 373 -12.35 13.64 -0.28
N ILE A 374 -11.85 12.51 0.25
CA ILE A 374 -12.41 11.17 -0.05
C ILE A 374 -13.89 11.13 0.33
N PHE A 375 -14.24 11.61 1.53
CA PHE A 375 -15.62 11.68 1.99
C PHE A 375 -16.47 12.60 1.10
N GLY A 376 -15.95 13.76 0.68
CA GLY A 376 -16.66 14.72 -0.17
C GLY A 376 -16.82 14.28 -1.64
N ASN A 377 -15.91 13.46 -2.16
CA ASN A 377 -16.00 12.91 -3.52
C ASN A 377 -17.02 11.78 -3.63
N CYS A 378 -17.44 11.20 -2.49
CA CYS A 378 -18.56 10.28 -2.44
C CYS A 378 -19.87 11.09 -2.40
N ALA A 379 -20.58 11.13 -3.52
CA ALA A 379 -21.81 11.92 -3.62
C ALA A 379 -22.96 11.36 -2.77
N ASN A 380 -22.92 10.06 -2.47
CA ASN A 380 -23.86 9.41 -1.57
C ASN A 380 -23.19 9.10 -0.23
N ILE A 381 -23.90 9.36 0.87
CA ILE A 381 -23.49 8.99 2.23
C ILE A 381 -24.60 8.18 2.89
N VAL A 382 -24.22 7.00 3.37
CA VAL A 382 -25.10 6.12 4.15
C VAL A 382 -24.58 6.08 5.59
N TYR A 383 -25.35 6.66 6.52
CA TYR A 383 -25.03 6.68 7.93
C TYR A 383 -25.90 5.68 8.70
N LEU A 384 -25.27 4.83 9.50
CA LEU A 384 -25.98 3.87 10.36
C LEU A 384 -25.89 4.25 11.84
N TYR A 385 -24.69 4.36 12.38
CA TYR A 385 -24.46 4.63 13.80
C TYR A 385 -23.01 5.00 14.07
N SER A 386 -22.73 6.03 14.87
CA SER A 386 -21.37 6.35 15.31
C SER A 386 -21.38 7.04 16.67
N THR A 387 -20.28 6.90 17.40
CA THR A 387 -20.00 7.62 18.65
C THR A 387 -19.06 8.81 18.45
N ASP A 388 -18.54 9.01 17.24
CA ASP A 388 -17.63 10.12 16.93
C ASP A 388 -18.40 11.44 16.81
N ILE A 389 -18.17 12.33 17.79
CA ILE A 389 -18.83 13.64 17.88
C ILE A 389 -18.56 14.50 16.64
N LYS A 390 -17.34 14.49 16.09
CA LYS A 390 -17.02 15.32 14.91
C LYS A 390 -17.81 14.86 13.69
N LEU A 391 -17.89 13.55 13.48
CA LEU A 391 -18.72 12.97 12.42
C LEU A 391 -20.21 13.29 12.64
N LEU A 392 -20.73 13.12 13.86
CA LEU A 392 -22.12 13.42 14.18
C LEU A 392 -22.48 14.88 13.90
N GLN A 393 -21.61 15.81 14.29
CA GLN A 393 -21.75 17.24 13.98
C GLN A 393 -21.76 17.49 12.48
N ARG A 394 -20.84 16.85 11.73
CA ARG A 394 -20.78 16.95 10.27
C ARG A 394 -22.07 16.46 9.61
N ILE A 395 -22.56 15.27 9.98
CA ILE A 395 -23.78 14.67 9.42
C ILE A 395 -25.03 15.51 9.77
N SER A 396 -25.14 15.97 11.02
CA SER A 396 -26.21 16.87 11.48
C SER A 396 -26.22 18.17 10.68
N ALA A 397 -25.06 18.79 10.47
CA ALA A 397 -24.92 20.00 9.65
C ALA A 397 -25.29 19.76 8.17
N MET A 398 -24.95 18.60 7.61
CA MET A 398 -25.32 18.22 6.23
C MET A 398 -26.83 18.01 6.06
N CYS A 399 -27.56 17.64 7.11
CA CYS A 399 -29.02 17.54 7.08
C CYS A 399 -29.70 18.93 7.06
N GLY A 400 -28.99 19.97 7.50
CA GLY A 400 -29.50 21.33 7.56
C GLY A 400 -30.22 21.67 8.87
N LEU A 401 -30.57 22.95 8.99
CA LEU A 401 -31.32 23.52 10.10
C LEU A 401 -32.68 23.99 9.59
N TYR A 402 -33.76 23.70 10.34
CA TYR A 402 -35.06 24.29 10.09
C TYR A 402 -35.35 25.40 11.10
N SER A 403 -36.14 26.40 10.68
CA SER A 403 -36.59 27.47 11.57
C SER A 403 -37.97 27.14 12.10
N ASP A 404 -38.16 27.28 13.41
CA ASP A 404 -39.50 27.31 14.00
C ASP A 404 -40.17 28.63 13.60
N GLU A 405 -41.35 28.55 12.98
CA GLU A 405 -42.11 29.71 12.52
C GLU A 405 -42.61 30.60 13.67
N LEU A 406 -42.80 30.02 14.86
CA LEU A 406 -43.36 30.72 16.02
C LEU A 406 -42.28 31.46 16.82
N THR A 407 -41.10 30.85 16.97
CA THR A 407 -40.02 31.38 17.80
C THR A 407 -38.86 31.98 16.99
N GLY A 408 -38.77 31.68 15.70
CA GLY A 408 -37.62 32.02 14.85
C GLY A 408 -36.34 31.25 15.24
N ALA A 409 -36.42 30.32 16.19
CA ALA A 409 -35.28 29.53 16.63
C ALA A 409 -34.91 28.49 15.56
N ARG A 410 -33.61 28.30 15.34
CA ARG A 410 -33.08 27.32 14.38
C ARG A 410 -32.75 26.03 15.09
N HIS A 411 -33.32 24.93 14.60
CA HIS A 411 -33.13 23.59 15.12
C HIS A 411 -32.53 22.67 14.06
N PRO A 412 -31.65 21.73 14.42
CA PRO A 412 -31.14 20.75 13.45
C PRO A 412 -32.27 19.83 12.97
N LEU A 413 -32.36 19.62 11.66
CA LEU A 413 -33.32 18.67 11.08
C LEU A 413 -33.07 17.26 11.62
N MET A 414 -31.79 16.92 11.80
CA MET A 414 -31.34 15.70 12.45
C MET A 414 -30.37 16.06 13.58
N SER A 415 -30.80 15.90 14.84
CA SER A 415 -29.95 16.17 16.00
C SER A 415 -28.89 15.08 16.19
N MET A 416 -27.78 15.41 16.85
CA MET A 416 -26.76 14.41 17.18
C MET A 416 -27.31 13.30 18.07
N ASP A 417 -28.26 13.62 18.96
CA ASP A 417 -28.91 12.62 19.80
C ASP A 417 -29.74 11.65 18.96
N HIS A 418 -30.54 12.15 18.00
CA HIS A 418 -31.30 11.28 17.10
C HIS A 418 -30.40 10.36 16.28
N LEU A 419 -29.27 10.86 15.77
CA LEU A 419 -28.28 10.04 15.05
C LEU A 419 -27.74 8.89 15.90
N ARG A 420 -27.54 9.11 17.21
CA ARG A 420 -27.06 8.08 18.14
C ARG A 420 -28.11 7.03 18.51
N TYR A 421 -29.39 7.34 18.32
CA TYR A 421 -30.52 6.47 18.68
C TYR A 421 -31.25 5.87 17.47
N LEU A 422 -30.68 5.94 16.25
CA LEU A 422 -31.23 5.24 15.09
C LEU A 422 -31.44 3.75 15.42
N ASN A 423 -32.64 3.25 15.14
CA ASN A 423 -33.06 1.94 15.56
C ASN A 423 -32.44 0.84 14.69
N LYS A 424 -31.45 0.14 15.25
CA LYS A 424 -30.80 -0.99 14.60
C LYS A 424 -31.78 -2.12 14.26
N ASP A 425 -32.72 -2.48 15.13
CA ASP A 425 -33.59 -3.65 14.90
C ASP A 425 -34.61 -3.40 13.78
N LYS A 426 -35.08 -2.14 13.66
CA LYS A 426 -35.92 -1.71 12.53
C LYS A 426 -35.15 -1.52 11.22
N GLY A 427 -33.83 -1.45 11.29
CA GLY A 427 -33.01 -1.17 10.10
C GLY A 427 -33.00 0.30 9.70
N GLU A 428 -33.21 1.23 10.64
CA GLU A 428 -33.16 2.66 10.35
C GLU A 428 -31.76 3.08 9.90
N VAL A 429 -31.70 3.80 8.79
CA VAL A 429 -30.48 4.37 8.22
C VAL A 429 -30.76 5.79 7.74
N LEU A 430 -29.78 6.67 7.88
CA LEU A 430 -29.84 8.00 7.29
C LEU A 430 -29.11 7.98 5.94
N LEU A 431 -29.81 8.43 4.91
CA LEU A 431 -29.35 8.48 3.54
C LEU A 431 -29.25 9.95 3.11
N LEU A 432 -28.05 10.36 2.73
CA LEU A 432 -27.77 11.65 2.11
C LEU A 432 -27.31 11.37 0.68
N LEU A 433 -28.22 11.43 -0.29
CA LEU A 433 -27.97 11.01 -1.66
C LEU A 433 -27.74 12.21 -2.60
N GLU A 434 -27.09 11.98 -3.73
CA GLU A 434 -26.74 13.03 -4.70
C GLU A 434 -28.02 13.78 -5.15
N ARG A 435 -28.06 15.09 -4.89
CA ARG A 435 -29.18 15.98 -5.25
C ARG A 435 -30.53 15.58 -4.63
N ALA A 436 -30.49 14.84 -3.52
CA ALA A 436 -31.64 14.48 -2.73
C ALA A 436 -31.69 15.26 -1.42
N ARG A 437 -32.89 15.38 -0.84
CA ARG A 437 -33.04 15.83 0.54
C ARG A 437 -32.65 14.68 1.47
N PRO A 438 -32.27 14.96 2.72
CA PRO A 438 -32.02 13.90 3.69
C PRO A 438 -33.21 12.96 3.79
N PHE A 439 -32.96 11.65 3.87
CA PHE A 439 -34.00 10.64 3.98
C PHE A 439 -33.65 9.62 5.06
N VAL A 440 -34.60 9.30 5.93
CA VAL A 440 -34.45 8.21 6.90
C VAL A 440 -35.15 6.98 6.33
N GLY A 441 -34.35 6.05 5.82
CA GLY A 441 -34.83 4.82 5.21
C GLY A 441 -34.82 3.65 6.19
N TYR A 442 -35.50 2.57 5.79
CA TYR A 442 -35.50 1.30 6.49
C TYR A 442 -34.90 0.23 5.58
N LEU A 443 -33.72 -0.28 5.97
CA LEU A 443 -33.03 -1.34 5.25
C LEU A 443 -33.05 -2.62 6.06
N PRO A 444 -33.79 -3.65 5.61
CA PRO A 444 -33.85 -4.92 6.31
C PRO A 444 -32.52 -5.65 6.22
N ASP A 445 -32.31 -6.58 7.16
CA ASP A 445 -31.18 -7.49 7.13
C ASP A 445 -31.20 -8.37 5.86
N ILE A 446 -30.03 -8.82 5.39
CA ILE A 446 -29.91 -9.70 4.22
C ILE A 446 -30.78 -10.97 4.30
N SER A 447 -31.14 -11.42 5.50
CA SER A 447 -32.06 -12.55 5.71
C SER A 447 -33.47 -12.34 5.14
N ALA A 448 -33.89 -11.08 4.92
CA ALA A 448 -35.16 -10.77 4.27
C ALA A 448 -35.11 -10.86 2.73
N TYR A 449 -33.91 -10.96 2.15
CA TYR A 449 -33.70 -11.03 0.71
C TYR A 449 -33.74 -12.48 0.22
N PRO A 450 -34.02 -12.74 -1.07
CA PRO A 450 -34.09 -14.09 -1.64
C PRO A 450 -32.69 -14.72 -1.84
N VAL A 451 -31.81 -14.61 -0.84
CA VAL A 451 -30.44 -15.11 -0.83
C VAL A 451 -30.21 -15.87 0.46
N SER A 452 -29.44 -16.95 0.39
CA SER A 452 -29.09 -17.74 1.57
C SER A 452 -27.59 -17.98 1.62
N PRO A 453 -26.98 -17.95 2.82
CA PRO A 453 -25.56 -18.23 2.96
C PRO A 453 -25.24 -19.64 2.46
N THR A 454 -24.16 -19.74 1.69
CA THR A 454 -23.67 -21.02 1.21
C THR A 454 -22.88 -21.71 2.33
N GLN A 455 -23.20 -22.96 2.65
CA GLN A 455 -22.45 -23.73 3.66
C GLN A 455 -21.03 -24.05 3.18
N HIS A 456 -20.89 -24.39 1.90
CA HIS A 456 -19.61 -24.68 1.24
C HIS A 456 -19.46 -23.82 -0.02
N VAL A 457 -18.59 -22.82 0.04
CA VAL A 457 -18.20 -22.05 -1.14
C VAL A 457 -17.21 -22.89 -1.92
N ASN A 458 -17.56 -23.27 -3.16
CA ASN A 458 -16.83 -24.22 -4.02
C ASN A 458 -15.54 -23.60 -4.62
N VAL A 459 -14.64 -23.16 -3.74
CA VAL A 459 -13.34 -22.62 -4.13
C VAL A 459 -12.32 -23.73 -4.01
N SER A 460 -11.68 -24.08 -5.12
CA SER A 460 -10.66 -25.13 -5.16
C SER A 460 -9.46 -24.78 -4.28
N GLU A 461 -8.94 -25.76 -3.57
CA GLU A 461 -7.62 -25.67 -2.95
C GLU A 461 -6.55 -26.06 -3.97
N ARG A 462 -5.54 -25.20 -4.10
CA ARG A 462 -4.41 -25.38 -5.00
C ARG A 462 -3.29 -26.13 -4.28
N LYS A 463 -2.52 -26.89 -5.06
CA LYS A 463 -1.23 -27.40 -4.58
C LYS A 463 -0.21 -26.26 -4.63
N ARG A 464 0.56 -26.11 -3.56
CA ARG A 464 1.70 -25.18 -3.50
C ARG A 464 2.68 -25.49 -4.64
N GLN A 465 3.09 -24.47 -5.36
CA GLN A 465 4.15 -24.56 -6.37
C GLN A 465 5.52 -24.43 -5.70
N THR A 466 6.48 -25.19 -6.21
CA THR A 466 7.88 -24.98 -5.89
C THR A 466 8.37 -23.79 -6.69
N LEU A 467 8.65 -22.68 -6.02
CA LEU A 467 9.31 -21.53 -6.65
C LEU A 467 10.76 -21.90 -6.95
N THR A 468 11.18 -21.68 -8.20
CA THR A 468 12.57 -21.91 -8.59
C THR A 468 13.38 -20.70 -8.16
N PRO A 469 14.32 -20.83 -7.21
CA PRO A 469 15.13 -19.70 -6.79
C PRO A 469 15.99 -19.24 -7.98
N ILE A 470 16.13 -17.92 -8.11
CA ILE A 470 16.96 -17.32 -9.16
C ILE A 470 18.36 -17.05 -8.59
N ASP A 471 19.38 -17.55 -9.28
CA ASP A 471 20.77 -17.19 -8.97
C ASP A 471 21.16 -15.90 -9.71
N PHE A 472 20.93 -14.77 -9.03
CA PHE A 472 21.31 -13.46 -9.53
C PHE A 472 22.83 -13.31 -9.68
N GLN A 473 23.62 -13.98 -8.82
CA GLN A 473 25.08 -13.94 -8.93
C GLN A 473 25.54 -14.60 -10.23
N GLU A 474 24.92 -15.73 -10.62
CA GLU A 474 25.19 -16.38 -11.90
C GLU A 474 24.81 -15.49 -13.09
N ILE A 475 23.67 -14.79 -13.02
CA ILE A 475 23.25 -13.83 -14.06
C ILE A 475 24.33 -12.74 -14.25
N VAL A 476 24.80 -12.13 -13.17
CA VAL A 476 25.85 -11.09 -13.22
C VAL A 476 27.17 -11.66 -13.75
N ASN A 477 27.57 -12.84 -13.29
CA ASN A 477 28.79 -13.52 -13.73
C ASN A 477 28.75 -13.82 -15.24
N LYS A 478 27.61 -14.31 -15.74
CA LYS A 478 27.40 -14.58 -17.16
C LYS A 478 27.50 -13.29 -17.98
N GLN A 479 26.82 -12.22 -17.56
CA GLN A 479 26.90 -10.92 -18.24
C GLN A 479 28.34 -10.39 -18.31
N LYS A 480 29.12 -10.52 -17.22
CA LYS A 480 30.52 -10.12 -17.21
C LYS A 480 31.39 -10.94 -18.16
N ARG A 481 31.17 -12.26 -18.22
CA ARG A 481 31.87 -13.13 -19.18
C ARG A 481 31.58 -12.70 -20.62
N GLU A 482 30.32 -12.47 -20.95
CA GLU A 482 29.89 -12.02 -22.29
C GLU A 482 30.48 -10.65 -22.67
N LEU A 483 30.54 -9.70 -21.72
CA LEU A 483 31.18 -8.39 -21.95
C LEU A 483 32.68 -8.53 -22.19
N MET A 484 33.38 -9.33 -21.38
CA MET A 484 34.81 -9.59 -21.53
C MET A 484 35.14 -10.31 -22.85
N GLU A 485 34.26 -11.21 -23.30
CA GLU A 485 34.37 -11.86 -24.61
C GLU A 485 34.20 -10.86 -25.74
N LYS A 486 33.16 -10.01 -25.69
CA LYS A 486 32.93 -8.94 -26.68
C LYS A 486 34.13 -8.00 -26.80
N GLU A 487 34.66 -7.52 -25.68
CA GLU A 487 35.85 -6.67 -25.65
C GLU A 487 37.09 -7.36 -26.23
N LYS A 488 37.25 -8.67 -25.99
CA LYS A 488 38.35 -9.46 -26.58
C LYS A 488 38.19 -9.63 -28.09
N THR A 489 36.97 -9.86 -28.59
CA THR A 489 36.70 -9.92 -30.04
C THR A 489 36.85 -8.57 -30.71
N GLU A 490 36.43 -7.46 -30.09
CA GLU A 490 36.62 -6.11 -30.64
C GLU A 490 38.10 -5.70 -30.67
N LYS A 491 38.89 -6.09 -29.66
CA LYS A 491 40.34 -5.87 -29.65
C LYS A 491 41.08 -6.74 -30.67
N LYS A 492 40.60 -7.95 -30.98
CA LYS A 492 41.13 -8.79 -32.07
C LYS A 492 40.69 -8.31 -33.46
N GLY A 493 39.49 -7.75 -33.61
CA GLY A 493 39.02 -7.18 -34.86
C GLY A 493 39.70 -5.86 -35.24
N LYS A 494 40.27 -5.14 -34.27
CA LYS A 494 41.08 -3.93 -34.47
C LYS A 494 42.57 -4.19 -34.66
N SER A 495 43.04 -5.44 -34.62
CA SER A 495 44.44 -5.77 -34.88
C SER A 495 44.72 -6.20 -36.33
N ASP A 496 43.69 -6.32 -37.19
CA ASP A 496 43.82 -6.86 -38.55
C ASP A 496 43.35 -5.92 -39.69
N SER A 497 43.07 -4.64 -39.42
CA SER A 497 42.92 -3.65 -40.49
C SER A 497 43.34 -2.24 -40.05
N ASP A 498 44.17 -1.64 -40.90
CA ASP A 498 44.50 -0.22 -41.04
C ASP A 498 45.83 0.25 -40.40
N ASP A 499 46.91 -0.03 -41.15
CA ASP A 499 47.91 1.00 -41.46
C ASP A 499 47.19 2.19 -42.13
N GLU A 500 46.68 3.14 -41.35
CA GLU A 500 46.30 4.45 -41.88
C GLU A 500 47.12 5.57 -41.22
N VAL A 501 47.82 6.26 -42.11
CA VAL A 501 48.66 7.43 -41.93
C VAL A 501 47.92 8.53 -41.16
N LEU A 502 48.54 9.05 -40.10
CA LEU A 502 48.14 10.29 -39.43
C LEU A 502 48.60 11.52 -40.25
N PRO A 503 47.70 12.43 -40.71
CA PRO A 503 48.10 13.75 -41.16
C PRO A 503 47.59 14.80 -40.17
N PHE A 504 48.50 15.40 -39.39
CA PHE A 504 48.82 16.83 -39.46
C PHE A 504 49.66 17.27 -38.25
N GLY A 505 50.91 17.62 -38.52
CA GLY A 505 51.55 18.83 -37.98
C GLY A 505 51.94 18.87 -36.51
N TYR A 506 53.13 18.35 -36.18
CA TYR A 506 54.07 19.05 -35.30
C TYR A 506 55.51 18.63 -35.70
N GLU A 507 56.33 19.61 -36.13
CA GLU A 507 57.73 19.40 -36.51
C GLU A 507 58.63 19.09 -35.29
N PRO A 508 59.75 18.35 -35.50
CA PRO A 508 60.58 17.85 -34.41
C PRO A 508 61.73 18.80 -34.05
N GLU A 509 61.84 19.17 -32.77
CA GLU A 509 63.09 19.72 -32.25
C GLU A 509 64.12 18.60 -32.00
N ARG A 510 65.33 18.84 -32.53
CA ARG A 510 66.51 17.99 -32.47
C ARG A 510 66.84 17.52 -31.05
N LYS A 511 66.91 16.20 -30.83
CA LYS A 511 67.64 15.61 -29.71
C LYS A 511 68.94 14.98 -30.18
N ALA A 512 70.06 15.63 -29.84
CA ALA A 512 71.36 15.00 -29.73
C ALA A 512 71.65 14.71 -28.25
N ASN A 513 71.98 13.46 -27.96
CA ASN A 513 72.72 12.94 -26.80
C ASN A 513 72.24 13.26 -25.36
N SER A 514 71.75 12.24 -24.65
CA SER A 514 72.52 11.69 -23.52
C SER A 514 71.99 10.30 -23.13
N LYS A 515 72.93 9.39 -22.86
CA LYS A 515 72.72 8.04 -22.30
C LYS A 515 71.99 8.15 -20.97
N HIS A 516 70.94 7.38 -20.73
CA HIS A 516 70.48 7.06 -19.37
C HIS A 516 70.34 5.55 -19.19
N ASN A 517 71.15 5.06 -18.25
CA ASN A 517 71.21 3.71 -17.72
C ASN A 517 69.84 3.23 -17.23
N HIS A 518 69.53 1.97 -17.47
CA HIS A 518 68.68 1.21 -16.57
C HIS A 518 69.37 1.12 -15.21
N LEU A 519 68.77 1.71 -14.17
CA LEU A 519 69.21 1.52 -12.79
C LEU A 519 68.64 0.19 -12.31
N PHE A 520 69.50 -0.83 -12.24
CA PHE A 520 69.24 -2.07 -11.51
C PHE A 520 69.49 -1.77 -10.04
N VAL A 521 68.46 -1.81 -9.20
CA VAL A 521 68.60 -1.72 -7.74
C VAL A 521 68.77 -3.15 -7.22
N PRO A 522 69.87 -3.50 -6.56
CA PRO A 522 70.06 -4.84 -5.98
C PRO A 522 69.06 -5.09 -4.84
N ASP A 523 68.55 -6.32 -4.72
CA ASP A 523 67.54 -6.73 -3.74
C ASP A 523 67.91 -6.37 -2.27
N GLU A 524 69.21 -6.28 -1.94
CA GLU A 524 69.70 -5.90 -0.61
C GLU A 524 69.32 -4.48 -0.14
N ASP A 525 68.95 -3.56 -1.05
CA ASP A 525 68.55 -2.20 -0.68
C ASP A 525 67.04 -2.07 -0.45
N ILE A 526 66.22 -2.98 -0.98
CA ILE A 526 64.77 -3.02 -0.71
C ILE A 526 64.51 -3.52 0.71
N ASP A 527 65.22 -4.56 1.14
CA ASP A 527 65.08 -5.11 2.49
C ASP A 527 65.51 -4.11 3.58
N LYS A 528 66.53 -3.28 3.32
CA LYS A 528 66.90 -2.17 4.21
C LYS A 528 65.83 -1.10 4.30
N MET A 529 65.19 -0.77 3.18
CA MET A 529 64.07 0.19 3.17
C MET A 529 62.85 -0.35 3.92
N ILE A 530 62.54 -1.65 3.76
CA ILE A 530 61.45 -2.29 4.50
C ILE A 530 61.75 -2.31 6.01
N ALA A 531 62.96 -2.69 6.40
CA ALA A 531 63.37 -2.67 7.81
C ALA A 531 63.33 -1.25 8.42
N GLU A 532 63.62 -0.21 7.64
CA GLU A 532 63.53 1.18 8.09
C GLU A 532 62.08 1.69 8.20
N ILE A 533 61.17 1.19 7.35
CA ILE A 533 59.73 1.46 7.45
C ILE A 533 59.15 0.77 8.69
N ASP A 534 59.47 -0.50 8.92
CA ASP A 534 59.00 -1.25 10.09
C ASP A 534 59.51 -0.64 11.41
N ARG A 535 60.78 -0.16 11.42
CA ARG A 535 61.33 0.58 12.57
C ARG A 535 60.53 1.86 12.86
N LYS A 536 60.15 2.61 11.82
CA LYS A 536 59.35 3.84 11.98
C LYS A 536 57.92 3.56 12.44
N ILE A 537 57.32 2.45 12.00
CA ILE A 537 55.99 2.03 12.48
C ILE A 537 56.06 1.70 13.98
N ALA A 538 57.09 0.94 14.41
CA ALA A 538 57.28 0.61 15.82
C ALA A 538 57.56 1.85 16.70
N GLU A 539 58.32 2.84 16.20
CA GLU A 539 58.51 4.12 16.91
C GLU A 539 57.18 4.87 17.08
N LEU A 540 56.35 4.94 16.04
CA LEU A 540 55.05 5.62 16.09
C LEU A 540 54.06 4.91 17.03
N GLU A 541 54.06 3.58 17.06
CA GLU A 541 53.21 2.80 17.99
C GLU A 541 53.64 3.00 19.46
N GLU A 542 54.95 3.11 19.75
CA GLU A 542 55.42 3.40 21.11
C GLU A 542 55.12 4.84 21.51
N GLU A 543 55.25 5.82 20.61
CA GLU A 543 54.83 7.21 20.85
C GLU A 543 53.34 7.29 21.19
N GLU A 544 52.49 6.57 20.44
CA GLU A 544 51.05 6.52 20.68
C GLU A 544 50.72 5.82 22.03
N ARG A 545 51.48 4.79 22.40
CA ARG A 545 51.32 4.11 23.70
C ARG A 545 51.71 5.02 24.86
N VAL A 546 52.81 5.78 24.74
CA VAL A 546 53.24 6.76 25.76
C VAL A 546 52.24 7.90 25.87
N GLU A 547 51.68 8.40 24.76
CA GLU A 547 50.66 9.44 24.78
C GLU A 547 49.37 8.96 25.48
N ASN A 548 48.97 7.71 25.24
CA ASN A 548 47.81 7.09 25.90
C ASN A 548 48.04 6.86 27.40
N GLU A 549 49.25 6.44 27.80
CA GLU A 549 49.61 6.33 29.23
C GLU A 549 49.64 7.71 29.93
N GLN A 550 50.09 8.76 29.24
CA GLN A 550 50.04 10.12 29.77
C GLN A 550 48.60 10.65 29.90
N LYS A 551 47.72 10.34 28.94
CA LYS A 551 46.27 10.65 29.03
C LYS A 551 45.62 9.92 30.22
N MET A 552 45.91 8.64 30.41
CA MET A 552 45.40 7.86 31.55
C MET A 552 45.90 8.38 32.90
N LYS A 553 47.18 8.80 32.98
CA LYS A 553 47.72 9.45 34.19
C LYS A 553 47.07 10.81 34.48
N ARG A 554 46.76 11.61 33.45
CA ARG A 554 46.02 12.88 33.62
C ARG A 554 44.59 12.66 34.12
N MET A 555 43.88 11.65 33.59
CA MET A 555 42.53 11.31 34.05
C MET A 555 42.50 10.82 35.50
N ASN A 556 43.50 10.05 35.93
CA ASN A 556 43.61 9.59 37.32
C ASN A 556 44.05 10.69 38.30
N PHE A 557 44.73 11.74 37.84
CA PHE A 557 45.13 12.89 38.69
C PHE A 557 43.98 13.88 38.91
N ASP A 558 43.09 14.09 37.91
CA ASP A 558 41.89 14.92 38.05
C ASP A 558 40.77 14.25 38.86
N GLY A 559 40.71 12.92 38.90
CA GLY A 559 39.79 12.17 39.75
C GLY A 559 40.13 12.21 41.25
N GLY A 560 41.41 12.37 41.60
CA GLY A 560 41.90 12.36 42.98
C GLY A 560 41.82 13.68 43.75
N ILE A 561 41.44 14.79 43.10
CA ILE A 561 41.41 16.14 43.71
C ILE A 561 39.98 16.59 44.08
N ARG A 562 38.93 15.82 43.73
CA ARG A 562 37.53 16.17 44.03
C ARG A 562 36.93 15.56 45.29
N ASP A 563 37.58 14.57 45.93
CA ASP A 563 37.12 13.98 47.19
C ASP A 563 37.98 14.41 48.37
N GLY A 564 37.81 15.64 48.84
CA GLY A 564 38.55 16.09 50.01
C GLY A 564 38.42 17.56 50.40
N LYS A 565 37.20 18.09 50.57
CA LYS A 565 36.85 19.18 51.51
C LYS A 565 35.39 19.61 51.33
N GLY A 566 34.55 19.42 52.37
CA GLY A 566 33.22 20.05 52.39
C GLY A 566 32.13 19.42 53.27
N LYS A 567 32.44 18.87 54.45
CA LYS A 567 31.42 18.72 55.51
C LYS A 567 31.56 19.88 56.49
N ASN A 568 30.59 20.79 56.54
CA ASN A 568 30.08 21.34 57.79
C ASN A 568 28.82 22.22 57.63
N ALA A 569 27.91 22.04 58.59
CA ALA A 569 26.86 22.95 59.07
C ALA A 569 25.62 23.20 58.18
N ASN A 570 24.52 22.50 58.48
CA ASN A 570 23.43 23.06 59.31
C ASN A 570 22.20 22.12 59.31
N SER A 571 21.92 21.53 60.47
CA SER A 571 20.61 20.94 60.79
C SER A 571 20.19 21.40 62.19
N ARG A 572 19.09 22.15 62.27
CA ARG A 572 18.24 22.26 63.47
C ARG A 572 16.89 22.94 63.15
N LYS A 573 15.84 22.32 63.71
CA LYS A 573 14.41 22.68 63.87
C LYS A 573 13.46 22.15 62.77
N ASN A 574 12.71 21.08 63.01
CA ASN A 574 11.52 20.86 63.90
C ASN A 574 10.19 21.33 63.28
N LYS A 575 9.31 20.36 62.96
CA LYS A 575 7.98 20.08 63.58
C LYS A 575 7.20 19.05 62.71
N HIS A 576 6.77 17.94 63.31
CA HIS A 576 5.37 17.49 63.52
C HIS A 576 4.52 17.46 62.24
N GLU A 577 3.90 16.36 61.80
CA GLU A 577 2.81 15.54 62.37
C GLU A 577 2.42 14.54 61.25
N LEU A 578 2.22 13.22 61.42
CA LEU A 578 0.99 12.48 61.77
C LEU A 578 1.32 11.00 61.44
N LYS A 579 1.37 10.10 62.44
CA LYS A 579 0.35 9.13 62.84
C LYS A 579 0.04 8.02 61.82
N ASP A 580 0.42 6.82 62.26
CA ASP A 580 0.00 5.49 61.86
C ASP A 580 -1.53 5.34 61.82
N ASP A 581 -2.03 4.48 60.93
CA ASP A 581 -3.14 3.58 61.24
C ASP A 581 -2.93 2.26 60.51
N ASP A 582 -2.68 1.25 61.33
CA ASP A 582 -2.56 -0.17 61.05
C ASP A 582 -3.92 -0.79 61.39
N SER A 583 -4.53 -1.58 60.51
CA SER A 583 -5.64 -2.47 60.89
C SER A 583 -5.71 -3.70 59.99
N GLY A 584 -5.27 -4.82 60.56
CA GLY A 584 -5.60 -6.16 60.12
C GLY A 584 -6.72 -6.77 60.96
N ASP A 585 -7.50 -7.60 60.28
CA ASP A 585 -8.22 -8.81 60.72
C ASP A 585 -9.40 -8.80 61.72
N SER A 586 -10.55 -9.20 61.14
CA SER A 586 -11.50 -10.24 61.55
C SER A 586 -12.20 -10.17 62.91
N GLU A 587 -13.55 -10.21 62.90
CA GLU A 587 -14.34 -11.22 63.63
C GLU A 587 -15.84 -11.22 63.26
N LYS A 588 -16.37 -12.42 63.02
CA LYS A 588 -17.70 -12.97 63.40
C LYS A 588 -18.94 -12.05 63.28
N SER A 589 -19.84 -12.38 62.34
CA SER A 589 -21.13 -13.09 62.57
C SER A 589 -21.95 -13.16 61.29
#